data_AF-A0A257RAR9-F1
#
_entry.id   AF-A0A257RAR9-F1
#
_cell.length_a   1.000
_cell.length_b   1.000
_cell.length_c   1.000
_cell.angle_alpha   90.00
_cell.angle_beta   90.00
_cell.angle_gamma   90.00
#
_symmetry.space_group_name_H-M   'P 1'
#
loop_
_entity.id
_entity.type
_entity.pdbx_description
1 polymer ?
#
loop_
_entity_poly.entity_id
_entity_poly.type
_entity_poly.pdbx_seq_one_letter_code
_entity_poly.pdbx_strand_id
1 'polypeptide(L)'
;MSRLGLDLLGESPRAAFDAIRAHKLRSVLTTFGIVIGVAAVVAVVALLQGFSQAINNQFRGLGSDTLIVQSYLPLKELLAGKIAKVTPADLLAIQQQIPGLAGVSPIVGISGIVHFRDQTTRTQVLGSTPSLAEWFNAWPDRGRFITREDDLRHHHVAVIGRTVIEHLHLHGDAVG
;
A
#
# COMPACT_ATOMS: atom_id res chain seq x y z
N MET A 1 -56.18 13.97 -35.50
CA MET A 1 -55.83 12.59 -35.11
C MET A 1 -54.65 12.51 -34.12
N SER A 2 -54.15 13.61 -33.56
CA SER A 2 -52.98 13.61 -32.63
C SER A 2 -53.31 13.63 -31.14
N ARG A 3 -54.55 13.96 -30.73
CA ARG A 3 -54.94 14.02 -29.29
C ARG A 3 -55.17 12.63 -28.67
N LEU A 4 -55.76 11.70 -29.43
CA LEU A 4 -55.96 10.32 -28.99
C LEU A 4 -54.66 9.59 -28.62
N GLY A 5 -53.54 9.87 -29.30
CA GLY A 5 -52.26 9.22 -29.01
C GLY A 5 -51.64 9.63 -27.67
N LEU A 6 -51.86 10.88 -27.24
CA LEU A 6 -51.36 11.40 -25.96
C LEU A 6 -52.20 10.91 -24.78
N ASP A 7 -53.52 10.80 -24.97
CA ASP A 7 -54.44 10.29 -23.94
C ASP A 7 -54.19 8.80 -23.66
N LEU A 8 -53.93 8.00 -24.72
CA LEU A 8 -53.59 6.58 -24.61
C LEU A 8 -52.26 6.32 -23.87
N LEU A 9 -51.27 7.21 -24.05
CA LEU A 9 -49.99 7.15 -23.35
C LEU A 9 -50.13 7.47 -21.85
N GLY A 10 -51.12 8.28 -21.47
CA GLY A 10 -51.45 8.56 -20.06
C GLY A 10 -52.30 7.47 -19.39
N GLU A 11 -53.18 6.80 -20.15
CA GLU A 11 -54.03 5.72 -19.63
C GLU A 11 -53.27 4.42 -19.36
N SER A 12 -52.28 4.10 -20.20
CA SER A 12 -51.46 2.88 -20.09
C SER A 12 -50.73 2.74 -18.72
N PRO A 13 -49.99 3.74 -18.23
CA PRO A 13 -49.35 3.67 -16.90
C PRO A 13 -50.38 3.70 -15.77
N ARG A 14 -51.52 4.38 -15.94
CA ARG A 14 -52.61 4.41 -14.94
C ARG A 14 -53.23 3.03 -14.76
N ALA A 15 -53.55 2.35 -15.86
CA ALA A 15 -54.05 0.97 -15.86
C ALA A 15 -53.04 -0.01 -15.25
N ALA A 16 -51.74 0.15 -15.55
CA ALA A 16 -50.68 -0.67 -14.95
C ALA A 16 -50.56 -0.46 -13.42
N PHE A 17 -50.70 0.79 -12.94
CA PHE A 17 -50.66 1.09 -11.51
C PHE A 17 -51.85 0.49 -10.75
N ASP A 18 -53.04 0.53 -11.34
CA ASP A 18 -54.24 -0.08 -10.78
C ASP A 18 -54.11 -1.61 -10.72
N ALA A 19 -53.53 -2.24 -11.75
CA ALA A 19 -53.23 -3.67 -11.74
C ALA A 19 -52.22 -4.07 -10.65
N ILE A 20 -51.17 -3.28 -10.42
CA ILE A 20 -50.22 -3.48 -9.32
C ILE A 20 -50.91 -3.34 -7.95
N ARG A 21 -51.81 -2.34 -7.81
CA ARG A 21 -52.60 -2.15 -6.59
C ARG A 21 -53.60 -3.27 -6.33
N ALA A 22 -54.12 -3.92 -7.36
CA ALA A 22 -55.00 -5.08 -7.21
C ALA A 22 -54.26 -6.34 -6.72
N HIS A 23 -52.97 -6.47 -7.03
CA HIS A 23 -52.14 -7.63 -6.68
C HIS A 23 -50.91 -7.28 -5.83
N LYS A 24 -51.11 -6.48 -4.78
CA LYS A 24 -50.03 -5.93 -3.92
C LYS A 24 -49.01 -6.97 -3.46
N LEU A 25 -49.45 -8.12 -2.94
CA LEU A 25 -48.54 -9.15 -2.43
C LEU A 25 -47.64 -9.72 -3.53
N ARG A 26 -48.21 -10.01 -4.70
CA ARG A 26 -47.46 -10.54 -5.84
C ARG A 26 -46.45 -9.52 -6.34
N SER A 27 -46.87 -8.27 -6.53
CA SER A 27 -45.98 -7.20 -7.01
C SER A 27 -44.87 -6.89 -6.01
N VAL A 28 -45.15 -6.83 -4.71
CA VAL A 28 -44.11 -6.61 -3.68
C VAL A 28 -43.09 -7.74 -3.71
N LEU A 29 -43.53 -9.00 -3.74
CA LEU A 29 -42.62 -10.13 -3.66
C LEU A 29 -41.72 -10.26 -4.90
N THR A 30 -42.22 -9.96 -6.10
CA THR A 30 -41.41 -9.96 -7.33
C THR A 30 -40.42 -8.81 -7.36
N THR A 31 -40.82 -7.61 -6.93
CA THR A 31 -39.91 -6.46 -6.83
C THR A 31 -38.80 -6.72 -5.80
N PHE A 32 -39.14 -7.28 -4.63
CA PHE A 32 -38.13 -7.67 -3.64
C PHE A 32 -37.14 -8.69 -4.19
N GLY A 33 -37.61 -9.69 -4.94
CA GLY A 33 -36.73 -10.67 -5.59
C GLY A 33 -35.71 -10.02 -6.54
N ILE A 34 -36.16 -9.06 -7.37
CA ILE A 34 -35.27 -8.32 -8.28
C ILE A 34 -34.29 -7.44 -7.51
N VAL A 35 -34.77 -6.69 -6.50
CA VAL A 35 -33.94 -5.78 -5.70
C VAL A 35 -32.86 -6.55 -4.95
N ILE A 36 -33.22 -7.64 -4.26
CA ILE A 36 -32.27 -8.48 -3.52
C ILE A 36 -31.29 -9.15 -4.49
N GLY A 37 -31.77 -9.63 -5.65
CA GLY A 37 -30.92 -10.25 -6.67
C GLY A 37 -29.86 -9.30 -7.20
N VAL A 38 -30.25 -8.09 -7.61
CA VAL A 38 -29.32 -7.07 -8.11
C VAL A 38 -28.39 -6.60 -6.99
N ALA A 39 -28.91 -6.39 -5.77
CA ALA A 39 -28.09 -5.98 -4.63
C ALA A 39 -27.01 -7.01 -4.28
N ALA A 40 -27.33 -8.32 -4.31
CA ALA A 40 -26.37 -9.38 -4.06
C ALA A 40 -25.25 -9.40 -5.10
N VAL A 41 -25.59 -9.27 -6.39
CA VAL A 41 -24.60 -9.24 -7.48
C VAL A 41 -23.69 -8.01 -7.34
N VAL A 42 -24.26 -6.83 -7.12
CA VAL A 42 -23.48 -5.58 -6.94
C VAL A 42 -22.56 -5.69 -5.71
N ALA A 43 -23.06 -6.23 -4.60
CA ALA A 43 -22.27 -6.41 -3.39
C ALA A 43 -21.07 -7.34 -3.62
N VAL A 44 -21.27 -8.49 -4.27
CA VAL A 44 -20.18 -9.43 -4.59
C VAL A 44 -19.16 -8.80 -5.53
N VAL A 45 -19.60 -8.08 -6.57
CA VAL A 45 -18.68 -7.41 -7.50
C VAL A 45 -17.85 -6.33 -6.78
N ALA A 46 -18.48 -5.52 -5.93
CA ALA A 46 -17.78 -4.50 -5.15
C ALA A 46 -16.76 -5.12 -4.18
N LEU A 47 -17.12 -6.22 -3.51
CA LEU A 47 -16.21 -6.97 -2.64
C LEU A 47 -15.02 -7.53 -3.40
N LEU A 48 -15.25 -8.18 -4.55
CA LEU A 48 -14.19 -8.75 -5.37
C LEU A 48 -13.22 -7.66 -5.87
N GLN A 49 -13.75 -6.55 -6.39
CA GLN A 49 -12.93 -5.43 -6.84
C GLN A 49 -12.13 -4.79 -5.70
N GLY A 50 -12.77 -4.58 -4.55
CA GLY A 50 -12.12 -4.04 -3.35
C GLY A 50 -11.00 -4.96 -2.85
N PHE A 51 -11.23 -6.27 -2.84
CA PHE A 51 -10.22 -7.25 -2.43
C PHE A 51 -9.04 -7.29 -3.40
N SER A 52 -9.30 -7.34 -4.72
CA SER A 52 -8.24 -7.26 -5.73
C SER A 52 -7.44 -5.96 -5.62
N GLN A 53 -8.09 -4.84 -5.36
CA GLN A 53 -7.41 -3.57 -5.16
C GLN A 53 -6.57 -3.55 -3.86
N ALA A 54 -7.09 -4.10 -2.77
CA ALA A 54 -6.38 -4.20 -1.50
C ALA A 54 -5.12 -5.07 -1.63
N ILE A 55 -5.24 -6.23 -2.27
CA ILE A 55 -4.11 -7.09 -2.63
C ILE A 55 -3.11 -6.31 -3.48
N ASN A 56 -3.55 -5.73 -4.60
CA ASN A 56 -2.66 -4.98 -5.48
C ASN A 56 -1.96 -3.82 -4.76
N ASN A 57 -2.59 -3.17 -3.78
CA ASN A 57 -1.97 -2.11 -3.00
C ASN A 57 -0.92 -2.65 -2.03
N GLN A 58 -1.17 -3.80 -1.37
CA GLN A 58 -0.16 -4.46 -0.54
C GLN A 58 1.05 -4.89 -1.37
N PHE A 59 0.84 -5.45 -2.56
CA PHE A 59 1.91 -5.85 -3.46
C PHE A 59 2.63 -4.64 -4.11
N ARG A 60 1.92 -3.54 -4.40
CA ARG A 60 2.56 -2.29 -4.86
C ARG A 60 3.50 -1.69 -3.82
N GLY A 61 3.17 -1.81 -2.52
CA GLY A 61 4.06 -1.41 -1.43
C GLY A 61 5.37 -2.21 -1.36
N LEU A 62 5.43 -3.37 -2.00
CA LEU A 62 6.65 -4.18 -2.15
C LEU A 62 7.49 -3.75 -3.37
N GLY A 63 7.01 -2.78 -4.15
CA GLY A 63 7.61 -2.35 -5.42
C GLY A 63 7.39 -3.41 -6.51
N SER A 64 6.39 -3.22 -7.37
CA SER A 64 6.10 -4.15 -8.49
C SER A 64 7.28 -4.37 -9.44
N ASP A 65 8.27 -3.47 -9.39
CA ASP A 65 9.49 -3.48 -10.19
C ASP A 65 10.76 -3.57 -9.30
N THR A 66 10.65 -4.03 -8.05
CA THR A 66 11.78 -4.11 -7.10
C THR A 66 12.15 -5.55 -6.80
N LEU A 67 13.45 -5.88 -6.93
CA LEU A 67 14.01 -7.17 -6.58
C LEU A 67 14.90 -7.03 -5.34
N ILE A 68 14.59 -7.79 -4.28
CA ILE A 68 15.42 -7.82 -3.07
C ILE A 68 16.46 -8.92 -3.22
N VAL A 69 17.73 -8.52 -3.31
CA VAL A 69 18.87 -9.44 -3.34
C VAL A 69 19.48 -9.51 -1.95
N GLN A 70 19.43 -10.69 -1.34
CA GLN A 70 20.04 -10.95 -0.04
C GLN A 70 21.06 -12.07 -0.17
N SER A 71 22.17 -11.94 0.56
CA SER A 71 23.16 -13.00 0.64
C SER A 71 22.56 -14.22 1.35
N TYR A 72 22.52 -15.36 0.68
CA TYR A 72 22.10 -16.61 1.29
C TYR A 72 23.31 -17.33 1.87
N LEU A 73 23.21 -17.76 3.13
CA LEU A 73 24.21 -18.59 3.77
C LEU A 73 23.53 -19.81 4.41
N PRO A 74 23.95 -21.04 4.07
CA PRO A 74 23.39 -22.24 4.71
C PRO A 74 23.63 -22.24 6.22
N LEU A 75 22.68 -22.77 7.00
CA LEU A 75 22.76 -22.79 8.47
C LEU A 75 24.06 -23.42 8.99
N LYS A 76 24.55 -24.48 8.34
CA LYS A 76 25.82 -25.13 8.68
C LYS A 76 27.01 -24.18 8.57
N GLU A 77 27.02 -23.30 7.58
CA GLU A 77 28.09 -22.36 7.33
C GLU A 77 28.02 -21.14 8.26
N LEU A 78 26.80 -20.70 8.59
CA LEU A 78 26.56 -19.68 9.60
C LEU A 78 27.08 -20.14 10.98
N LEU A 79 26.79 -21.38 11.36
CA LEU A 79 27.27 -21.99 12.60
C LEU A 79 28.79 -22.21 12.61
N ALA A 80 29.42 -22.28 11.44
CA ALA A 80 30.88 -22.31 11.27
C ALA A 80 31.52 -20.91 11.31
N GLY A 81 30.75 -19.86 11.60
CA GLY A 81 31.25 -18.49 11.71
C GLY A 81 31.48 -17.79 10.36
N LYS A 82 31.03 -18.36 9.25
CA LYS A 82 31.06 -17.68 7.96
C LYS A 82 29.99 -16.60 7.92
N ILE A 83 30.29 -15.50 7.23
CA ILE A 83 29.36 -14.39 7.01
C ILE A 83 29.30 -14.17 5.50
N ALA A 84 28.13 -14.39 4.90
CA ALA A 84 27.90 -13.90 3.55
C ALA A 84 27.61 -12.40 3.65
N LYS A 85 28.33 -11.59 2.87
CA LYS A 85 28.12 -10.15 2.81
C LYS A 85 27.97 -9.77 1.35
N VAL A 86 27.00 -8.91 1.07
CA VAL A 86 26.95 -8.18 -0.20
C VAL A 86 27.92 -7.01 -0.05
N THR A 87 28.86 -6.89 -0.98
CA THR A 87 29.88 -5.83 -0.94
C THR A 87 29.48 -4.66 -1.83
N PRO A 88 30.06 -3.45 -1.60
CA PRO A 88 29.87 -2.33 -2.53
C PRO A 88 30.35 -2.64 -3.96
N ALA A 89 31.29 -3.56 -4.14
CA ALA A 89 31.74 -3.99 -5.46
C ALA A 89 30.63 -4.75 -6.21
N ASP A 90 29.86 -5.59 -5.50
CA ASP A 90 28.71 -6.29 -6.08
C ASP A 90 27.63 -5.30 -6.54
N LEU A 91 27.41 -4.22 -5.78
CA LEU A 91 26.50 -3.14 -6.15
C LEU A 91 26.89 -2.51 -7.49
N LEU A 92 28.18 -2.17 -7.67
CA LEU A 92 28.71 -1.58 -8.89
C LEU A 92 28.62 -2.55 -10.07
N ALA A 93 28.92 -3.84 -9.84
CA ALA A 93 28.81 -4.87 -10.87
C ALA A 93 27.36 -5.00 -11.37
N ILE A 94 26.38 -5.03 -10.45
CA ILE A 94 24.95 -5.10 -10.80
C ILE A 94 24.52 -3.86 -11.61
N GLN A 95 24.95 -2.66 -11.19
CA GLN A 95 24.63 -1.42 -11.91
C GLN A 95 25.21 -1.39 -13.33
N GLN A 96 26.39 -1.96 -13.55
CA GLN A 96 27.07 -1.91 -14.85
C GLN A 96 26.68 -3.05 -15.80
N GLN A 97 26.38 -4.24 -15.26
CA GLN A 97 26.16 -5.44 -16.06
C GLN A 97 24.71 -5.68 -16.46
N ILE A 98 23.74 -5.05 -15.79
CA ILE A 98 22.32 -5.25 -16.07
C ILE A 98 21.74 -4.05 -16.84
N PRO A 99 21.55 -4.16 -18.17
CA PRO A 99 20.91 -3.11 -18.95
C PRO A 99 19.42 -2.98 -18.58
N GLY A 100 18.93 -1.74 -18.47
CA GLY A 100 17.53 -1.44 -18.13
C GLY A 100 17.25 -1.32 -16.62
N LEU A 101 18.27 -1.41 -15.78
CA LEU A 101 18.13 -1.22 -14.34
C LEU A 101 17.95 0.26 -13.99
N ALA A 102 16.79 0.60 -13.39
CA ALA A 102 16.50 1.98 -12.98
C ALA A 102 17.40 2.47 -11.83
N GLY A 103 17.85 1.56 -10.96
CA GLY A 103 18.81 1.85 -9.90
C GLY A 103 19.05 0.66 -8.96
N VAL A 104 20.05 0.79 -8.09
CA VAL A 104 20.33 -0.15 -6.99
C VAL A 104 20.45 0.65 -5.69
N SER A 105 19.79 0.21 -4.61
CA SER A 105 19.84 0.82 -3.29
C SER A 105 20.33 -0.25 -2.32
N PRO A 106 21.49 -0.07 -1.68
CA PRO A 106 21.93 -0.97 -0.63
C PRO A 106 21.05 -0.79 0.60
N ILE A 107 20.72 -1.88 1.27
CA ILE A 107 19.93 -1.89 2.50
C ILE A 107 20.71 -2.64 3.56
N VAL A 108 21.06 -1.96 4.65
CA VAL A 108 21.76 -2.53 5.79
C VAL A 108 20.89 -2.38 7.03
N GLY A 109 20.33 -3.49 7.52
CA GLY A 109 19.51 -3.52 8.72
C GLY A 109 20.31 -3.96 9.94
N ILE A 110 20.28 -3.15 11.01
CA ILE A 110 20.89 -3.48 12.30
C ILE A 110 19.82 -3.35 13.39
N SER A 111 19.67 -4.37 14.22
CA SER A 111 18.86 -4.23 15.44
C SER A 111 19.70 -3.59 16.53
N GLY A 112 19.23 -2.46 17.07
CA GLY A 112 19.95 -1.70 18.08
C GLY A 112 19.02 -1.14 19.15
N ILE A 113 19.61 -0.68 20.25
CA ILE A 113 18.91 0.11 21.26
C ILE A 113 19.18 1.58 20.92
N VAL A 114 18.10 2.31 20.65
CA VAL A 114 18.13 3.77 20.45
C VAL A 114 17.74 4.42 21.76
N HIS A 115 18.48 5.43 22.18
CA HIS A 115 18.24 6.17 23.40
C HIS A 115 17.98 7.64 23.07
N PHE A 116 17.05 8.25 23.80
CA PHE A 116 16.82 9.68 23.79
C PHE A 116 16.53 10.14 25.21
N ARG A 117 17.44 10.95 25.77
CA ARG A 117 17.41 11.35 27.19
C ARG A 117 17.32 10.11 28.08
N ASP A 118 16.31 10.04 28.94
CA ASP A 118 16.09 8.94 29.89
C ASP A 118 15.28 7.78 29.30
N GLN A 119 14.89 7.85 28.01
CA GLN A 119 14.09 6.83 27.35
C GLN A 119 14.94 5.98 26.41
N THR A 120 14.67 4.67 26.37
CA THR A 120 15.33 3.75 25.44
C THR A 120 14.31 2.86 24.77
N THR A 121 14.52 2.58 23.48
CA THR A 121 13.70 1.64 22.73
C THR A 121 14.59 0.76 21.87
N ARG A 122 14.29 -0.53 21.82
CA ARG A 122 14.90 -1.42 20.83
C ARG A 122 14.17 -1.25 19.52
N THR A 123 14.90 -0.97 18.45
CA THR A 123 14.33 -0.81 17.11
C THR A 123 15.27 -1.36 16.04
N GLN A 124 14.76 -1.49 14.82
CA GLN A 124 15.58 -1.75 13.65
C GLN A 124 16.04 -0.42 13.06
N VAL A 125 17.34 -0.28 12.88
CA VAL A 125 17.98 0.85 12.20
C VAL A 125 18.32 0.38 10.79
N LEU A 126 17.82 1.11 9.80
CA LEU A 126 18.05 0.83 8.39
C LEU A 126 18.97 1.89 7.80
N GLY A 127 20.14 1.47 7.34
CA GLY A 127 21.04 2.29 6.53
C GLY A 127 20.77 2.03 5.05
N SER A 128 20.51 3.08 4.28
CA SER A 128 20.28 3.01 2.85
C SER A 128 20.52 4.35 2.16
N THR A 129 20.42 4.37 0.83
CA THR A 129 20.56 5.58 0.02
C THR A 129 19.23 6.33 -0.13
N PRO A 130 19.24 7.61 -0.57
CA PRO A 130 18.04 8.41 -0.78
C PRO A 130 16.95 7.76 -1.64
N SER A 131 17.36 6.93 -2.61
CA SER A 131 16.48 6.18 -3.50
C SER A 131 15.51 5.23 -2.78
N LEU A 132 15.79 4.87 -1.53
CA LEU A 132 14.91 3.98 -0.75
C LEU A 132 13.48 4.54 -0.62
N ALA A 133 13.32 5.85 -0.40
CA ALA A 133 11.99 6.46 -0.26
C ALA A 133 11.18 6.37 -1.56
N GLU A 134 11.83 6.54 -2.70
CA GLU A 134 11.19 6.41 -4.02
C GLU A 134 10.70 4.99 -4.26
N TRP A 135 11.49 4.00 -3.87
CA TRP A 135 11.21 2.59 -4.15
C TRP A 135 10.12 2.01 -3.26
N PHE A 136 10.14 2.37 -1.98
CA PHE A 136 9.09 1.98 -1.02
C PHE A 136 7.89 2.93 -1.06
N ASN A 137 7.94 3.98 -1.88
CA ASN A 137 6.98 5.08 -1.92
C ASN A 137 6.62 5.59 -0.50
N ALA A 138 7.65 5.67 0.35
CA ALA A 138 7.52 5.93 1.77
C ALA A 138 8.16 7.28 2.08
N TRP A 139 7.34 8.33 2.06
CA TRP A 139 7.76 9.69 2.35
C TRP A 139 7.41 10.06 3.80
N PRO A 140 8.26 10.86 4.47
CA PRO A 140 7.99 11.27 5.84
C PRO A 140 6.81 12.25 5.90
N ASP A 141 5.92 12.07 6.88
CA ASP A 141 4.77 12.96 7.12
C ASP A 141 5.21 14.42 7.42
N ARG A 142 6.40 14.59 8.00
CA ARG A 142 7.01 15.87 8.38
C ARG A 142 8.49 15.89 8.03
N GLY A 143 9.00 17.07 7.67
CA GLY A 143 10.41 17.28 7.34
C GLY A 143 10.74 16.81 5.92
N ARG A 144 11.97 16.31 5.73
CA ARG A 144 12.47 15.81 4.45
C ARG A 144 13.11 14.44 4.63
N PHE A 145 13.11 13.63 3.56
CA PHE A 145 13.88 12.40 3.54
C PHE A 145 15.40 12.68 3.40
N ILE A 146 16.20 11.63 3.55
CA ILE A 146 17.66 11.67 3.35
C ILE A 146 17.95 12.05 1.89
N THR A 147 18.85 13.01 1.68
CA THR A 147 19.24 13.48 0.34
C THR A 147 20.62 12.98 -0.06
N ARG A 148 20.97 13.09 -1.35
CA ARG A 148 22.28 12.67 -1.86
C ARG A 148 23.41 13.50 -1.26
N GLU A 149 23.16 14.76 -0.91
CA GLU A 149 24.15 15.60 -0.24
C GLU A 149 24.44 15.11 1.19
N ASP A 150 23.40 14.66 1.91
CA ASP A 150 23.58 14.09 3.24
C ASP A 150 24.42 12.81 3.20
N ASP A 151 24.16 11.95 2.20
CA ASP A 151 24.91 10.70 1.99
C ASP A 151 26.38 10.99 1.64
N LEU A 152 26.64 11.89 0.68
CA LEU A 152 28.00 12.25 0.26
C LEU A 152 28.82 12.94 1.35
N ARG A 153 28.20 13.77 2.19
CA ARG A 153 28.86 14.52 3.27
C ARG A 153 28.80 13.81 4.62
N HIS A 154 28.16 12.65 4.68
CA HIS A 154 27.96 11.87 5.90
C HIS A 154 27.28 12.70 7.01
N HIS A 155 26.27 13.48 6.62
CA HIS A 155 25.48 14.24 7.59
C HIS A 155 24.71 13.29 8.52
N HIS A 156 24.67 13.63 9.80
CA HIS A 156 23.93 12.87 10.82
C HIS A 156 22.43 13.17 10.72
N VAL A 157 21.78 12.59 9.72
CA VAL A 157 20.33 12.67 9.51
C VAL A 157 19.69 11.29 9.69
N ALA A 158 18.52 11.25 10.29
CA ALA A 158 17.76 10.02 10.47
C ALA A 158 16.27 10.31 10.27
N VAL A 159 15.59 9.39 9.59
CA VAL A 159 14.13 9.39 9.48
C VAL A 159 13.60 8.39 10.49
N ILE A 160 12.68 8.84 11.35
CA ILE A 160 12.15 8.03 12.44
C ILE A 160 10.68 7.67 12.21
N GLY A 161 10.32 6.43 12.53
CA GLY A 161 8.94 5.95 12.47
C GLY A 161 8.11 6.41 13.67
N ARG A 162 6.79 6.42 13.50
CA ARG A 162 5.82 6.85 14.53
C ARG A 162 5.96 6.08 15.85
N THR A 163 6.22 4.77 15.79
CA THR A 163 6.42 3.94 16.99
C THR A 163 7.64 4.37 17.81
N VAL A 164 8.70 4.84 17.16
CA VAL A 164 9.89 5.36 17.86
C VAL A 164 9.58 6.70 18.53
N ILE A 165 8.78 7.56 17.88
CA ILE A 165 8.29 8.82 18.46
C ILE A 165 7.48 8.55 19.72
N GLU A 166 6.58 7.57 19.68
CA GLU A 166 5.74 7.18 20.81
C GLU A 166 6.56 6.61 21.97
N HIS A 167 7.44 5.63 21.72
CA HIS A 167 8.23 5.00 22.77
C HIS A 167 9.26 5.93 23.41
N LEU A 168 9.83 6.86 22.63
CA LEU A 168 10.79 7.84 23.14
C LEU A 168 10.11 9.12 23.67
N HIS A 169 8.77 9.17 23.69
CA HIS A 169 7.99 10.33 24.11
C HIS A 169 8.42 11.64 23.44
N LEU A 170 8.69 11.59 22.14
CA LEU A 170 9.08 12.73 21.32
C LEU A 170 7.84 13.60 21.00
N HIS A 171 7.21 14.14 22.04
CA HIS A 171 6.06 15.03 21.94
C HIS A 171 6.53 16.47 21.64
N GLY A 172 6.98 16.72 20.42
CA GLY A 172 7.44 18.02 19.92
C GLY A 172 7.69 18.00 18.41
N ASP A 173 8.28 19.07 17.85
CA ASP A 173 8.86 19.00 16.50
C ASP A 173 10.08 18.09 16.55
N ALA A 174 9.90 16.84 16.14
CA ALA A 174 10.98 15.86 16.00
C ALA A 174 11.84 16.13 14.75
N VAL A 175 11.54 17.20 14.01
CA VAL A 175 12.34 17.71 12.89
C VAL A 175 13.31 18.71 13.48
N GLY A 176 14.60 18.33 13.52
CA GLY A 176 15.70 19.17 13.99
C GLY A 176 16.16 20.20 12.98
#